data_AF-A0A7X9R0C2-F1
#
_entry.id   AF-A0A7X9R0C2-F1
#
_cell.length_a   1.000
_cell.length_b   1.000
_cell.length_c   1.000
_cell.angle_alpha   90.00
_cell.angle_beta   90.00
_cell.angle_gamma   90.00
#
_symmetry.space_group_name_H-M   'P 1'
#
loop_
_entity.id
_entity.type
_entity.pdbx_description
1 polymer ?
#
loop_
_entity_poly.entity_id
_entity_poly.type
_entity_poly.pdbx_seq_one_letter_code
_entity_poly.pdbx_strand_id
1 'polypeptide(L)'
;AKNSIGNVSDLPSGTTFAFKTPVDTATEGEKDATVVVTYPDGTTDEVPVKVTVKDPHSDADKYTPVAKAQTVAPGSTPEAKNSIGNVSDLPSGTTFAFKTPVDTATEGEKDATVVVTYPDGTTDEVPVKVTVKDPRSDADKYTPVAKAQTVAPGSTPEAKNSIGNVSDLPSGTTFAFKTPVDTATEGEKDATVVVTYPDGT
;
A
#
# COMPACT_ATOMS: atom_id res chain seq x y z
N ALA A 1 -41.30 10.01 -20.06
CA ALA A 1 -42.50 10.87 -20.06
C ALA A 1 -43.55 10.35 -19.08
N LYS A 2 -44.21 9.20 -19.32
CA LYS A 2 -45.26 8.68 -18.42
C LYS A 2 -44.81 8.54 -16.95
N ASN A 3 -43.62 7.96 -16.70
CA ASN A 3 -43.07 7.78 -15.35
C ASN A 3 -42.72 9.10 -14.63
N SER A 4 -42.77 10.24 -15.34
CA SER A 4 -42.50 11.56 -14.78
C SER A 4 -43.78 12.27 -14.30
N ILE A 5 -44.96 11.66 -14.49
CA ILE A 5 -46.26 12.18 -14.05
C ILE A 5 -46.75 11.31 -12.89
N GLY A 6 -47.08 11.94 -11.76
CA GLY A 6 -47.46 11.22 -10.54
C GLY A 6 -48.90 10.70 -10.51
N ASN A 7 -49.83 11.37 -11.20
CA ASN A 7 -51.27 11.13 -11.16
C ASN A 7 -51.80 10.43 -12.43
N VAL A 8 -50.98 9.59 -13.07
CA VAL A 8 -51.35 8.93 -14.34
C VAL A 8 -52.62 8.10 -14.22
N SER A 9 -52.92 7.55 -13.05
CA SER A 9 -54.14 6.78 -12.77
C SER A 9 -55.44 7.61 -12.81
N ASP A 10 -55.33 8.92 -12.63
CA ASP A 10 -56.48 9.81 -12.47
C ASP A 10 -56.90 10.43 -13.81
N LEU A 11 -56.12 10.20 -14.86
CA LEU A 11 -56.32 10.76 -16.19
C LEU A 11 -57.20 9.83 -17.05
N PRO A 12 -57.99 10.39 -18.00
CA PRO A 12 -58.84 9.59 -18.87
C PRO A 12 -58.09 8.50 -19.63
N SER A 13 -58.75 7.36 -19.85
CA SER A 13 -58.20 6.27 -20.66
C SER A 13 -57.93 6.75 -22.09
N GLY A 14 -56.75 6.42 -22.63
CA GLY A 14 -56.28 6.92 -23.94
C GLY A 14 -55.38 8.15 -23.86
N THR A 15 -55.16 8.73 -22.67
CA THR A 15 -54.17 9.80 -22.47
C THR A 15 -52.75 9.32 -22.81
N THR A 16 -52.00 10.10 -23.59
CA THR A 16 -50.62 9.80 -23.99
C THR A 16 -49.64 10.82 -23.43
N PHE A 17 -48.36 10.43 -23.31
CA PHE A 17 -47.31 11.24 -22.68
C PHE A 17 -46.06 11.23 -23.54
N ALA A 18 -45.59 12.41 -23.94
CA ALA A 18 -44.33 12.58 -24.66
C ALA A 18 -43.49 13.68 -24.01
N PHE A 19 -42.16 13.61 -24.12
CA PHE A 19 -41.36 14.79 -23.80
C PHE A 19 -41.46 15.79 -24.96
N LYS A 20 -41.62 17.07 -24.65
CA LYS A 20 -41.70 18.15 -25.65
C LYS A 20 -40.43 18.21 -26.51
N THR A 21 -39.28 17.97 -25.87
CA THR A 21 -37.99 17.79 -26.51
C THR A 21 -37.31 16.54 -25.93
N PRO A 22 -36.50 15.81 -26.71
CA PRO A 22 -35.68 14.73 -26.15
C PRO A 22 -34.86 15.23 -24.95
N VAL A 23 -34.83 14.45 -23.87
CA VAL A 23 -34.02 14.78 -22.70
C VAL A 23 -32.59 14.37 -22.98
N ASP A 24 -31.62 15.27 -22.78
CA ASP A 24 -30.20 14.96 -22.88
C ASP A 24 -29.77 14.08 -21.69
N THR A 25 -29.49 12.81 -21.99
CA THR A 25 -28.99 11.83 -21.02
C THR A 25 -27.51 11.50 -21.23
N ALA A 26 -26.78 12.26 -22.05
CA ALA A 26 -25.36 12.04 -22.28
C ALA A 26 -24.49 12.57 -21.12
N THR A 27 -25.03 13.46 -20.30
CA THR A 27 -24.36 14.01 -19.11
C THR A 27 -25.22 13.81 -17.88
N GLU A 28 -24.57 13.47 -16.77
CA GLU A 28 -25.21 13.29 -15.48
C GLU A 28 -25.82 14.58 -14.94
N GLY A 29 -26.71 14.41 -13.96
CA GLY A 29 -27.31 15.49 -13.20
C GLY A 29 -28.80 15.65 -13.43
N GLU A 30 -29.34 16.71 -12.86
CA GLU A 30 -30.74 17.07 -12.99
C GLU A 30 -30.97 17.83 -14.30
N LYS A 31 -31.94 17.37 -15.08
CA LYS A 31 -32.33 17.94 -16.36
C LYS A 31 -33.77 18.41 -16.26
N ASP A 32 -33.98 19.71 -16.49
CA ASP A 32 -35.34 20.23 -16.68
C ASP A 32 -35.90 19.71 -18.01
N ALA A 33 -37.13 19.21 -17.97
CA ALA A 33 -37.84 18.70 -19.12
C ALA A 33 -39.31 19.11 -19.06
N THR A 34 -39.99 19.09 -20.19
CA THR A 34 -41.44 19.31 -20.26
C THR A 34 -42.11 18.06 -20.81
N VAL A 35 -43.09 17.54 -20.10
CA VAL A 35 -43.96 16.47 -20.59
C VAL A 35 -45.20 17.10 -21.19
N VAL A 36 -45.48 16.77 -22.45
CA VAL A 36 -46.74 17.05 -23.11
C VAL A 36 -47.68 15.88 -22.82
N VAL A 37 -48.81 16.19 -22.20
CA VAL A 37 -49.90 15.25 -21.90
C VAL A 37 -50.98 15.49 -22.95
N THR A 38 -51.31 14.48 -23.75
CA THR A 38 -52.36 14.58 -24.78
C THR A 38 -53.55 13.73 -24.40
N TYR A 39 -54.70 14.37 -24.20
CA TYR A 39 -55.96 13.74 -23.80
C TYR A 39 -56.68 13.08 -24.99
N PRO A 40 -57.65 12.17 -24.73
CA PRO A 40 -58.38 11.49 -25.80
C PRO A 40 -59.20 12.42 -26.71
N ASP A 41 -59.60 13.59 -26.21
CA ASP A 41 -60.28 14.63 -26.98
C ASP A 41 -59.33 15.48 -27.83
N GLY A 42 -58.02 15.19 -27.78
CA GLY A 42 -56.97 15.88 -28.52
C GLY A 42 -56.43 17.14 -27.83
N THR A 43 -56.98 17.54 -26.67
CA THR A 43 -56.43 18.66 -25.90
C THR A 43 -55.09 18.29 -25.26
N THR A 44 -54.28 19.29 -24.90
CA THR A 44 -52.92 19.08 -24.38
C THR A 44 -52.58 19.97 -23.19
N ASP A 45 -51.88 19.39 -22.21
CA ASP A 45 -51.23 20.12 -21.12
C ASP A 45 -49.70 19.97 -21.17
N GLU A 46 -48.98 20.99 -20.72
CA GLU A 46 -47.52 20.96 -20.59
C GLU A 46 -47.09 21.00 -19.13
N VAL A 47 -46.40 19.94 -18.68
CA VAL A 47 -45.99 19.78 -17.28
C VAL A 47 -44.47 19.84 -17.19
N PRO A 48 -43.89 20.85 -16.51
CA PRO A 48 -42.46 20.87 -16.22
C PRO A 48 -42.11 19.78 -15.20
N VAL A 49 -41.06 19.02 -15.49
CA VAL A 49 -40.55 17.92 -14.65
C VAL A 49 -39.04 17.99 -14.57
N LYS A 50 -38.48 17.35 -13.54
CA LYS A 50 -37.03 17.15 -13.38
C LYS A 50 -36.69 15.68 -13.61
N VAL A 51 -35.72 15.43 -14.49
CA VAL A 51 -35.19 14.09 -14.77
C VAL A 51 -33.78 14.00 -14.23
N THR A 52 -33.51 13.05 -13.34
CA THR A 52 -32.15 12.81 -12.82
C THR A 52 -31.45 11.75 -13.65
N VAL A 53 -30.36 12.12 -14.31
CA VAL A 53 -29.45 11.22 -15.03
C VAL A 53 -28.30 10.87 -14.09
N LYS A 54 -28.01 9.58 -13.92
CA LYS A 54 -26.92 9.08 -13.07
C LYS A 54 -25.93 8.28 -13.93
N ASP A 55 -24.64 8.29 -13.58
CA ASP A 55 -23.71 7.31 -14.15
C ASP A 55 -24.14 5.91 -13.75
N PRO A 56 -24.25 4.95 -14.69
CA PRO A 56 -24.40 3.56 -14.31
C PRO A 56 -23.11 2.92 -13.75
N HIS A 57 -21.93 3.51 -13.97
CA HIS A 57 -20.65 2.93 -13.53
C HIS A 57 -20.34 3.27 -12.08
N SER A 58 -19.81 2.29 -11.36
CA SER A 58 -19.30 2.49 -10.00
C SER A 58 -17.93 3.19 -10.01
N ASP A 59 -17.51 3.69 -8.86
CA ASP A 59 -16.17 4.24 -8.69
C ASP A 59 -15.11 3.14 -8.92
N ALA A 60 -15.35 1.89 -8.51
CA ALA A 60 -14.46 0.77 -8.83
C ALA A 60 -14.33 0.49 -10.34
N ASP A 61 -15.34 0.82 -11.16
CA ASP A 61 -15.24 0.71 -12.62
C ASP A 61 -14.45 1.89 -13.24
N LYS A 62 -14.45 3.04 -12.57
CA LYS A 62 -13.85 4.31 -13.07
C LYS A 62 -12.40 4.48 -12.68
N TYR A 63 -12.02 3.99 -11.51
CA TYR A 63 -10.70 4.17 -10.93
C TYR A 63 -9.92 2.87 -10.90
N THR A 64 -8.59 2.96 -10.93
CA THR A 64 -7.71 1.82 -10.78
C THR A 64 -6.60 2.21 -9.82
N PRO A 65 -6.61 1.74 -8.57
CA PRO A 65 -5.56 2.02 -7.63
C PRO A 65 -4.25 1.35 -8.05
N VAL A 66 -3.14 2.06 -7.87
CA VAL A 66 -1.81 1.61 -8.29
C VAL A 66 -1.00 1.24 -7.05
N ALA A 67 -0.49 0.01 -7.02
CA ALA A 67 0.39 -0.46 -5.95
C ALA A 67 1.68 0.37 -5.86
N LYS A 68 2.15 0.59 -4.64
CA LYS A 68 3.44 1.23 -4.34
C LYS A 68 4.17 0.44 -3.25
N ALA A 69 5.46 0.23 -3.43
CA ALA A 69 6.29 -0.40 -2.41
C ALA A 69 6.42 0.51 -1.17
N GLN A 70 6.34 -0.10 0.00
CA GLN A 70 6.50 0.56 1.28
C GLN A 70 7.59 -0.12 2.09
N THR A 71 8.40 0.66 2.82
CA THR A 71 9.40 0.12 3.76
C THR A 71 9.11 0.59 5.18
N VAL A 72 9.20 -0.30 6.15
CA VAL A 72 8.99 -0.02 7.58
C VAL A 72 10.02 -0.74 8.44
N ALA A 73 10.24 -0.26 9.67
CA ALA A 73 11.10 -0.93 10.64
C ALA A 73 10.40 -2.13 11.29
N PRO A 74 11.15 -3.10 11.84
CA PRO A 74 10.57 -4.21 12.59
C PRO A 74 9.67 -3.74 13.73
N GLY A 75 8.53 -4.42 13.92
CA GLY A 75 7.53 -4.11 14.95
C GLY A 75 6.65 -2.89 14.65
N SER A 76 6.86 -2.19 13.54
CA SER A 76 6.03 -1.03 13.15
C SER A 76 4.70 -1.47 12.55
N THR A 77 3.65 -0.66 12.69
CA THR A 77 2.37 -0.90 12.00
C THR A 77 2.32 -0.09 10.69
N PRO A 78 2.39 -0.74 9.51
CA PRO A 78 2.32 -0.02 8.24
C PRO A 78 0.92 0.56 7.98
N GLU A 79 0.86 1.75 7.38
CA GLU A 79 -0.39 2.34 6.89
C GLU A 79 -0.69 1.89 5.45
N ALA A 80 -1.86 1.31 5.20
CA ALA A 80 -2.24 0.80 3.87
C ALA A 80 -2.22 1.87 2.77
N LYS A 81 -2.59 3.12 3.12
CA LYS A 81 -2.55 4.27 2.21
C LYS A 81 -1.15 4.50 1.61
N ASN A 82 -0.08 4.22 2.36
CA ASN A 82 1.29 4.41 1.90
C ASN A 82 1.72 3.34 0.88
N SER A 83 0.95 2.27 0.75
CA SER A 83 1.14 1.22 -0.26
C SER A 83 0.35 1.48 -1.56
N ILE A 84 -0.34 2.62 -1.69
CA ILE A 84 -1.02 3.06 -2.92
C ILE A 84 -0.34 4.32 -3.47
N GLY A 85 -0.03 4.33 -4.76
CA GLY A 85 0.76 5.38 -5.42
C GLY A 85 -0.05 6.58 -5.91
N ASN A 86 -1.31 6.37 -6.30
CA ASN A 86 -2.17 7.36 -6.95
C ASN A 86 -3.34 7.82 -6.06
N VAL A 87 -3.11 7.92 -4.75
CA VAL A 87 -4.18 8.28 -3.78
C VAL A 87 -4.83 9.63 -4.09
N SER A 88 -4.10 10.58 -4.69
CA SER A 88 -4.63 11.88 -5.11
C SER A 88 -5.62 11.82 -6.26
N ASP A 89 -5.58 10.74 -7.05
CA ASP A 89 -6.37 10.57 -8.26
C ASP A 89 -7.69 9.84 -7.97
N LEU A 90 -7.80 9.27 -6.77
CA LEU A 90 -8.99 8.58 -6.29
C LEU A 90 -9.99 9.59 -5.71
N PRO A 91 -11.30 9.29 -5.73
CA PRO A 91 -12.32 10.22 -5.27
C PRO A 91 -12.16 10.55 -3.78
N SER A 92 -12.59 11.75 -3.39
CA SER A 92 -12.53 12.18 -2.00
C SER A 92 -13.44 11.33 -1.13
N GLY A 93 -12.92 10.84 0.00
CA GLY A 93 -13.62 9.90 0.89
C GLY A 93 -13.21 8.44 0.69
N THR A 94 -12.38 8.12 -0.31
CA THR A 94 -11.78 6.79 -0.44
C THR A 94 -10.95 6.44 0.79
N THR A 95 -11.16 5.22 1.30
CA THR A 95 -10.44 4.68 2.47
C THR A 95 -9.57 3.49 2.08
N PHE A 96 -8.55 3.22 2.88
CA PHE A 96 -7.53 2.20 2.61
C PHE A 96 -7.30 1.37 3.86
N ALA A 97 -7.40 0.05 3.74
CA ALA A 97 -7.11 -0.88 4.82
C ALA A 97 -6.35 -2.08 4.28
N PHE A 98 -5.43 -2.66 5.06
CA PHE A 98 -4.93 -3.98 4.72
C PHE A 98 -6.02 -5.01 4.98
N LYS A 99 -6.22 -5.92 4.02
CA LYS A 99 -7.18 -7.03 4.16
C LYS A 99 -6.88 -7.89 5.39
N THR A 100 -5.59 -8.06 5.70
CA THR A 100 -5.08 -8.68 6.92
C THR A 100 -3.92 -7.84 7.47
N PRO A 101 -3.76 -7.69 8.79
CA PRO A 101 -2.61 -7.01 9.38
C PRO A 101 -1.29 -7.59 8.86
N VAL A 102 -0.33 -6.72 8.53
CA VAL A 102 0.99 -7.14 8.04
C VAL A 102 1.88 -7.46 9.24
N ASP A 103 2.44 -8.67 9.28
CA ASP A 103 3.43 -9.05 10.30
C ASP A 103 4.79 -8.40 10.00
N THR A 104 5.18 -7.47 10.85
CA THR A 104 6.44 -6.74 10.77
C THR A 104 7.43 -7.15 11.85
N ALA A 105 7.19 -8.22 12.61
CA ALA A 105 8.11 -8.63 13.67
C ALA A 105 9.48 -9.07 13.14
N THR A 106 9.54 -9.52 11.89
CA THR A 106 10.76 -10.03 11.24
C THR A 106 11.06 -9.27 9.96
N GLU A 107 12.35 -9.03 9.71
CA GLU A 107 12.82 -8.42 8.46
C GLU A 107 12.46 -9.25 7.23
N GLY A 108 12.38 -8.59 6.07
CA GLY A 108 12.10 -9.19 4.76
C GLY A 108 10.92 -8.58 4.03
N GLU A 109 10.70 -9.01 2.79
CA GLU A 109 9.49 -8.68 2.03
C GLU A 109 8.28 -9.45 2.57
N LYS A 110 7.15 -8.75 2.68
CA LYS A 110 5.85 -9.27 3.09
C LYS A 110 4.84 -8.93 2.00
N ASP A 111 4.21 -9.95 1.43
CA ASP A 111 3.09 -9.76 0.51
C ASP A 111 1.83 -9.38 1.31
N ALA A 112 1.07 -8.41 0.81
CA ALA A 112 -0.16 -7.95 1.44
C ALA A 112 -1.19 -7.54 0.38
N THR A 113 -2.43 -7.34 0.82
CA THR A 113 -3.50 -6.82 -0.03
C THR A 113 -4.10 -5.59 0.63
N VAL A 114 -4.16 -4.48 -0.10
CA VAL A 114 -4.89 -3.29 0.30
C VAL A 114 -6.29 -3.37 -0.27
N VAL A 115 -7.30 -3.23 0.59
CA VAL A 115 -8.69 -2.98 0.19
C VAL A 115 -8.88 -1.47 0.11
N VAL A 116 -9.25 -1.01 -1.08
CA VAL A 116 -9.60 0.38 -1.36
C VAL A 116 -11.12 0.47 -1.38
N THR A 117 -11.73 1.26 -0.50
CA THR A 117 -13.19 1.42 -0.43
C THR A 117 -13.56 2.84 -0.85
N TYR A 118 -14.35 2.94 -1.91
CA TYR A 118 -14.80 4.20 -2.50
C TYR A 118 -16.01 4.79 -1.77
N PRO A 119 -16.30 6.10 -1.96
CA PRO A 119 -17.46 6.76 -1.36
C PRO A 119 -18.82 6.15 -1.74
N ASP A 120 -18.94 5.57 -2.93
CA ASP A 120 -20.13 4.85 -3.39
C ASP A 120 -20.30 3.45 -2.75
N GLY A 121 -19.32 3.04 -1.93
CA GLY A 121 -19.29 1.76 -1.21
C GLY A 121 -18.68 0.61 -2.00
N THR A 122 -18.31 0.81 -3.28
CA THR A 122 -17.59 -0.20 -4.06
C THR A 122 -16.13 -0.31 -3.64
N THR A 123 -15.46 -1.40 -4.04
CA THR A 123 -14.11 -1.71 -3.55
C THR A 123 -13.20 -2.32 -4.60
N ASP A 124 -11.91 -2.02 -4.50
CA ASP A 124 -10.84 -2.73 -5.19
C ASP A 124 -9.89 -3.44 -4.21
N GLU A 125 -9.32 -4.56 -4.64
CA GLU A 125 -8.25 -5.26 -3.93
C GLU A 125 -6.93 -5.16 -4.69
N VAL A 126 -5.91 -4.60 -4.03
CA VAL A 126 -4.63 -4.27 -4.64
C VAL A 126 -3.53 -5.11 -3.96
N PRO A 127 -2.90 -6.06 -4.66
CA PRO A 127 -1.71 -6.73 -4.17
C PRO A 127 -0.54 -5.74 -4.05
N VAL A 128 0.11 -5.71 -2.89
CA VAL A 128 1.24 -4.82 -2.59
C VAL A 128 2.34 -5.57 -1.87
N LYS A 129 3.52 -4.95 -1.81
CA LYS A 129 4.66 -5.45 -1.06
C LYS A 129 5.10 -4.46 0.01
N VAL A 130 5.27 -4.96 1.24
CA VAL A 130 5.84 -4.22 2.36
C VAL A 130 7.20 -4.82 2.71
N THR A 131 8.25 -4.01 2.65
CA THR A 131 9.60 -4.42 3.09
C THR A 131 9.79 -4.04 4.54
N VAL A 132 10.13 -5.01 5.38
CA VAL A 132 10.51 -4.80 6.77
C VAL A 132 12.03 -4.78 6.84
N LYS A 133 12.62 -3.67 7.28
CA LYS A 133 14.08 -3.51 7.35
C LYS A 133 14.46 -2.68 8.57
N ASP A 134 15.33 -3.22 9.43
CA ASP A 134 15.94 -2.47 10.51
C ASP A 134 16.90 -1.43 9.91
N PRO A 135 16.72 -0.13 10.22
CA PRO A 135 17.56 0.92 9.67
C PRO A 135 18.99 0.90 10.22
N ARG A 136 19.26 0.17 11.30
CA ARG A 136 20.60 0.06 11.90
C ARG A 136 21.51 -0.83 11.06
N SER A 137 22.81 -0.50 11.04
CA SER A 137 23.83 -1.38 10.51
C SER A 137 24.05 -2.60 11.40
N ASP A 138 24.71 -3.61 10.88
CA ASP A 138 25.13 -4.76 11.67
C ASP A 138 26.14 -4.36 12.76
N ALA A 139 27.02 -3.40 12.49
CA ALA A 139 27.91 -2.84 13.51
C ALA A 139 27.15 -2.19 14.69
N ASP A 140 25.98 -1.60 14.45
CA ASP A 140 25.11 -1.06 15.52
C ASP A 140 24.27 -2.15 16.22
N LYS A 141 24.00 -3.27 15.53
CA LYS A 141 23.21 -4.39 16.06
C LYS A 141 24.04 -5.37 16.88
N TYR A 142 25.31 -5.56 16.52
CA TYR A 142 26.17 -6.61 17.06
C TYR A 142 27.43 -6.00 17.67
N THR A 143 27.78 -6.46 18.88
CA THR A 143 29.04 -6.08 19.53
C THR A 143 29.95 -7.31 19.62
N PRO A 144 31.13 -7.31 18.97
CA PRO A 144 32.06 -8.41 19.08
C PRO A 144 32.70 -8.41 20.47
N VAL A 145 32.79 -9.59 21.09
CA VAL A 145 33.39 -9.77 22.41
C VAL A 145 34.82 -10.26 22.23
N ALA A 146 35.79 -9.48 22.71
CA ALA A 146 37.18 -9.87 22.66
C ALA A 146 37.46 -11.12 23.51
N LYS A 147 38.33 -11.99 23.02
CA LYS A 147 38.79 -13.20 23.68
C LYS A 147 40.31 -13.30 23.52
N ALA A 148 41.01 -13.54 24.63
CA ALA A 148 42.44 -13.83 24.57
C ALA A 148 42.67 -15.19 23.87
N GLN A 149 43.71 -15.25 23.05
CA GLN A 149 44.17 -16.49 22.43
C GLN A 149 45.65 -16.71 22.73
N THR A 150 46.07 -17.97 22.80
CA THR A 150 47.46 -18.36 23.03
C THR A 150 47.93 -19.21 21.85
N VAL A 151 49.11 -18.90 21.32
CA VAL A 151 49.75 -19.63 20.23
C VAL A 151 51.24 -19.86 20.55
N ALA A 152 51.86 -20.87 19.93
CA ALA A 152 53.29 -21.13 20.10
C ALA A 152 54.13 -20.12 19.29
N PRO A 153 55.39 -19.84 19.69
CA PRO A 153 56.28 -18.98 18.91
C PRO A 153 56.41 -19.40 17.45
N GLY A 154 56.38 -18.43 16.54
CA GLY A 154 56.43 -18.64 15.09
C GLY A 154 55.10 -19.06 14.44
N SER A 155 54.02 -19.22 15.22
CA SER A 155 52.69 -19.56 14.68
C SER A 155 51.98 -18.32 14.13
N THR A 156 51.11 -18.50 13.12
CA THR A 156 50.23 -17.41 12.65
C THR A 156 48.87 -17.54 13.36
N PRO A 157 48.50 -16.61 14.27
CA PRO A 157 47.19 -16.65 14.92
C PRO A 157 46.07 -16.31 13.92
N GLU A 158 44.88 -16.85 14.15
CA GLU A 158 43.67 -16.50 13.39
C GLU A 158 42.88 -15.43 14.13
N ALA A 159 42.52 -14.33 13.46
CA ALA A 159 41.77 -13.22 14.07
C ALA A 159 40.42 -13.67 14.65
N LYS A 160 39.75 -14.62 13.98
CA LYS A 160 38.48 -15.22 14.42
C LYS A 160 38.58 -15.83 15.83
N ASN A 161 39.73 -16.40 16.18
CA ASN A 161 39.95 -17.03 17.49
C ASN A 161 40.08 -16.00 18.63
N SER A 162 40.29 -14.72 18.30
CA SER A 162 40.27 -13.60 19.25
C SER A 162 38.88 -13.04 19.52
N ILE A 163 37.83 -13.62 18.94
CA ILE A 163 36.43 -13.21 19.16
C ILE A 163 35.69 -14.34 19.87
N GLY A 164 35.05 -14.03 21.00
CA GLY A 164 34.39 -15.00 21.88
C GLY A 164 32.98 -15.39 21.44
N ASN A 165 32.27 -14.50 20.74
CA ASN A 165 30.86 -14.63 20.38
C ASN A 165 30.63 -14.77 18.87
N VAL A 166 31.54 -15.44 18.15
CA VAL A 166 31.46 -15.57 16.68
C VAL A 166 30.14 -16.19 16.21
N SER A 167 29.55 -17.10 16.98
CA SER A 167 28.24 -17.72 16.68
C SER A 167 27.06 -16.75 16.71
N ASP A 168 27.22 -15.63 17.41
CA ASP A 168 26.15 -14.65 17.64
C ASP A 168 26.20 -13.53 16.59
N LEU A 169 27.29 -13.47 15.82
CA LEU A 169 27.48 -12.52 14.72
C LEU A 169 26.82 -13.05 13.44
N PRO A 170 26.34 -12.15 12.56
CA PRO A 170 25.61 -12.55 11.37
C PRO A 170 26.48 -13.39 10.41
N SER A 171 25.85 -14.31 9.69
CA SER A 171 26.54 -15.17 8.74
C SER A 171 27.21 -14.35 7.64
N GLY A 172 28.47 -14.64 7.34
CA GLY A 172 29.29 -13.86 6.40
C GLY A 172 30.20 -12.82 7.08
N THR A 173 30.10 -12.62 8.40
CA THR A 173 31.06 -11.79 9.14
C THR A 173 32.48 -12.31 8.98
N THR A 174 33.41 -11.42 8.66
CA THR A 174 34.84 -11.74 8.50
C THR A 174 35.69 -11.07 9.57
N PHE A 175 36.87 -11.64 9.83
CA PHE A 175 37.77 -11.23 10.89
C PHE A 175 39.18 -11.14 10.35
N ALA A 176 39.84 -10.00 10.55
CA ALA A 176 41.23 -9.80 10.17
C ALA A 176 41.96 -9.02 11.27
N PHE A 177 43.24 -9.31 11.47
CA PHE A 177 44.06 -8.42 12.28
C PHE A 177 44.34 -7.14 11.49
N LYS A 178 44.21 -5.98 12.15
CA LYS A 178 44.53 -4.68 11.54
C LYS A 178 45.97 -4.63 11.05
N THR A 179 46.87 -5.28 11.78
CA THR A 179 48.28 -5.49 11.44
C THR A 179 48.66 -6.93 11.78
N PRO A 180 49.53 -7.60 11.00
CA PRO A 180 50.03 -8.92 11.34
C PRO A 180 50.61 -8.95 12.76
N VAL A 181 50.30 -10.01 13.52
CA VAL A 181 50.80 -10.19 14.89
C VAL A 181 52.17 -10.87 14.83
N ASP A 182 53.20 -10.24 15.39
CA ASP A 182 54.53 -10.84 15.51
C ASP A 182 54.58 -11.84 16.67
N THR A 183 54.72 -13.11 16.33
CA THR A 183 54.82 -14.24 17.25
C THR A 183 56.21 -14.85 17.31
N ALA A 184 57.24 -14.23 16.74
CA ALA A 184 58.60 -14.79 16.75
C ALA A 184 59.20 -14.91 18.17
N THR A 185 58.67 -14.15 19.12
CA THR A 185 59.11 -14.12 20.52
C THR A 185 57.93 -14.33 21.46
N GLU A 186 58.20 -15.00 22.59
CA GLU A 186 57.22 -15.17 23.67
C GLU A 186 56.81 -13.84 24.30
N GLY A 187 55.59 -13.79 24.86
CA GLY A 187 55.06 -12.64 25.59
C GLY A 187 53.65 -12.24 25.15
N GLU A 188 53.04 -11.34 25.90
CA GLU A 188 51.76 -10.73 25.56
C GLU A 188 51.95 -9.75 24.39
N LYS A 189 51.08 -9.84 23.38
CA LYS A 189 51.11 -9.00 22.18
C LYS A 189 49.76 -8.33 22.02
N ASP A 190 49.74 -7.00 22.04
CA ASP A 190 48.54 -6.24 21.73
C ASP A 190 48.19 -6.38 20.25
N ALA A 191 46.92 -6.66 19.96
CA ALA A 191 46.40 -6.77 18.60
C ALA A 191 45.00 -6.18 18.51
N THR A 192 44.67 -5.65 17.33
CA THR A 192 43.31 -5.18 17.02
C THR A 192 42.72 -6.08 15.94
N VAL A 193 41.57 -6.66 16.24
CA VAL A 193 40.76 -7.38 15.24
C VAL A 193 39.80 -6.39 14.59
N VAL A 194 39.83 -6.32 13.27
CA VAL A 194 38.81 -5.68 12.45
C VAL A 194 37.75 -6.74 12.15
N VAL A 195 36.52 -6.43 12.52
CA VAL A 195 35.34 -7.23 12.19
C VAL A 195 34.64 -6.52 11.04
N THR A 196 34.32 -7.25 9.97
CA THR A 196 33.58 -6.71 8.83
C THR A 196 32.31 -7.52 8.64
N TYR A 197 31.18 -6.84 8.74
CA TYR A 197 29.85 -7.42 8.69
C TYR A 197 29.35 -7.62 7.25
N PRO A 198 28.34 -8.49 7.04
CA PRO A 198 27.76 -8.74 5.72
C PRO A 198 27.17 -7.50 5.03
N ASP A 199 26.68 -6.54 5.80
CA ASP A 199 26.17 -5.25 5.30
C ASP A 199 27.28 -4.25 4.90
N GLY A 200 28.55 -4.65 5.10
CA GLY A 200 29.75 -3.87 4.76
C GLY A 200 30.24 -2.95 5.87
N THR A 201 29.60 -2.95 7.04
CA THR A 201 30.05 -2.16 8.20
C THR A 201 31.15 -2.82 9.02
#